data_AF-A0A183E223-F1
#
_entry.id   AF-A0A183E223-F1
#
_cell.length_a   1.000
_cell.length_b   1.000
_cell.length_c   1.000
_cell.angle_alpha   90.00
_cell.angle_beta   90.00
_cell.angle_gamma   90.00
#
_symmetry.space_group_name_H-M   'P 1'
#
loop_
_entity.id
_entity.type
_entity.pdbx_description
1 polymer ?
#
loop_
_entity_poly.entity_id
_entity_poly.type
_entity_poly.pdbx_seq_one_letter_code
_entity_poly.pdbx_strand_id
1 'polypeptide(L)'
;MVQMASESAGDVSIAEDDLIMRKFGMPLEELYKLAISYYREKSKSGELTVPYEKRLLFMAYSKQIRHGPYNAATDDYGWFDFIGSDRT
;
A
#
# COMPACT_ATOMS: atom_id res chain seq x y z
N MET A 1 -3.52 50.80 21.73
CA MET A 1 -4.02 49.65 20.93
C MET A 1 -2.82 49.12 20.17
N VAL A 2 -2.28 47.96 20.55
CA VAL A 2 -1.20 47.28 19.81
C VAL A 2 -1.79 45.98 19.29
N GLN A 3 -1.61 45.80 17.98
CA GLN A 3 -2.23 44.79 17.13
C GLN A 3 -1.87 43.37 17.62
N MET A 4 -2.90 42.54 17.83
CA MET A 4 -2.74 41.10 17.97
C MET A 4 -2.34 40.57 16.60
N ALA A 5 -1.09 40.14 16.45
CA ALA A 5 -0.69 39.31 15.33
C ALA A 5 -1.35 37.94 15.53
N SER A 6 -2.36 37.64 14.72
CA SER A 6 -2.82 36.26 14.56
C SER A 6 -1.68 35.50 13.88
N GLU A 7 -0.95 34.70 14.65
CA GLU A 7 -0.08 33.67 14.07
C GLU A 7 -0.95 32.81 13.16
N SER A 8 -0.70 32.94 11.85
CA SER A 8 -1.22 32.01 10.86
C SER A 8 -0.69 30.64 11.26
N ALA A 9 -1.60 29.77 11.72
CA ALA A 9 -1.34 28.35 11.82
C ALA A 9 -1.01 27.88 10.40
N GLY A 10 0.29 27.80 10.10
CA GLY A 10 0.78 27.24 8.85
C GLY A 10 0.19 25.85 8.71
N ASP A 11 -0.43 25.57 7.57
CA ASP A 11 -0.88 24.23 7.21
C ASP A 11 0.36 23.32 7.23
N VAL A 12 0.54 22.59 8.34
CA VAL A 12 1.67 21.68 8.49
C VAL A 12 1.34 20.46 7.64
N SER A 13 1.75 20.49 6.37
CA SER A 13 1.68 19.32 5.50
C SER A 13 2.70 18.29 6.00
N ILE A 14 2.24 17.36 6.83
CA ILE A 14 3.04 16.19 7.21
C ILE A 14 3.01 15.24 6.02
N ALA A 15 4.18 14.77 5.58
CA ALA A 15 4.26 13.79 4.51
C ALA A 15 3.64 12.45 4.96
N GLU A 16 3.02 11.71 4.04
CA GLU A 16 2.28 10.49 4.40
C GLU A 16 3.18 9.40 5.00
N ASP A 17 4.44 9.34 4.59
CA ASP A 17 5.46 8.46 5.13
C ASP A 17 5.79 8.77 6.60
N ASP A 18 5.86 10.04 6.97
CA ASP A 18 6.02 10.47 8.37
C ASP A 18 4.83 10.06 9.23
N LEU A 19 3.61 10.12 8.69
CA LEU A 19 2.40 9.65 9.38
C LEU A 19 2.44 8.13 9.60
N ILE A 20 2.94 7.37 8.62
CA ILE A 20 3.13 5.91 8.74
C ILE A 20 4.18 5.60 9.81
N MET A 21 5.33 6.28 9.77
CA MET A 21 6.38 6.12 10.77
C MET A 21 5.86 6.41 12.18
N ARG A 22 5.11 7.50 12.36
CA ARG A 22 4.53 7.86 13.66
C ARG A 22 3.49 6.83 14.15
N LYS A 23 2.67 6.29 13.25
CA LYS A 23 1.59 5.37 13.61
C LYS A 23 2.09 3.96 13.94
N PHE A 24 3.05 3.46 13.17
CA PHE A 24 3.51 2.07 13.25
C PHE A 24 4.90 1.92 13.85
N GLY A 25 5.64 3.01 14.06
CA GLY A 25 7.00 2.99 14.59
C GLY A 25 8.02 2.39 13.62
N MET A 26 7.68 2.27 12.33
CA MET A 26 8.54 1.67 11.31
C MET A 26 8.38 2.38 9.96
N PRO A 27 9.44 2.42 9.13
CA PRO A 27 9.36 2.99 7.78
C PRO A 27 8.33 2.27 6.91
N LEU A 28 7.72 3.00 5.97
CA LEU A 28 6.71 2.46 5.05
C LEU A 28 7.21 1.25 4.26
N GLU A 29 8.47 1.28 3.81
CA GLU A 29 9.07 0.17 3.06
C GLU A 29 9.15 -1.12 3.89
N GLU A 30 9.56 -1.01 5.16
CA GLU A 30 9.64 -2.15 6.06
C GLU A 30 8.25 -2.67 6.43
N LEU A 31 7.27 -1.77 6.61
CA LEU A 31 5.88 -2.14 6.83
C LEU A 31 5.31 -2.91 5.64
N TYR A 32 5.63 -2.48 4.42
CA TYR A 32 5.24 -3.17 3.19
C TYR A 32 5.84 -4.57 3.08
N LYS A 33 7.16 -4.72 3.36
CA LYS A 33 7.83 -6.03 3.39
C LYS A 33 7.20 -6.99 4.41
N LEU A 34 6.87 -6.47 5.59
CA LEU A 34 6.18 -7.23 6.64
C LEU A 34 4.77 -7.66 6.19
N ALA A 35 4.01 -6.74 5.61
CA ALA A 35 2.65 -7.01 5.13
C ALA A 35 2.63 -8.08 4.02
N ILE A 36 3.58 -8.05 3.08
CA ILE A 36 3.70 -9.09 2.05
C ILE A 36 4.02 -10.45 2.67
N SER A 37 4.99 -10.48 3.59
CA SER A 37 5.40 -11.73 4.25
C SER A 37 4.22 -12.37 5.00
N TYR A 38 3.51 -11.56 5.78
CA TYR A 38 2.29 -11.98 6.47
C TYR A 38 1.22 -12.49 5.50
N TYR A 39 0.93 -11.74 4.44
CA TYR A 39 -0.07 -12.14 3.45
C TYR A 39 0.27 -13.50 2.82
N ARG A 40 1.53 -13.71 2.40
CA ARG A 40 1.96 -14.95 1.76
C ARG A 40 1.88 -16.15 2.70
N GLU A 41 2.34 -15.98 3.94
CA GLU A 41 2.28 -17.03 4.95
C GLU A 41 0.84 -17.41 5.29
N LYS A 42 0.03 -16.40 5.63
CA LYS A 42 -1.34 -16.63 6.11
C LYS A 42 -2.30 -17.05 5.02
N SER A 43 -2.14 -16.52 3.80
CA SER A 43 -2.89 -16.99 2.64
C SER A 43 -2.57 -18.45 2.31
N LYS A 44 -1.31 -18.89 2.43
CA LYS A 44 -0.91 -20.28 2.18
C LYS A 44 -1.45 -21.23 3.26
N SER A 45 -1.47 -20.81 4.52
CA SER A 45 -2.03 -21.60 5.62
C SER A 45 -3.57 -21.70 5.60
N GLY A 46 -4.25 -20.84 4.85
CA GLY A 46 -5.71 -20.71 4.87
C GLY A 46 -6.27 -19.86 6.01
N GLU A 47 -5.44 -19.41 6.96
CA GLU A 47 -5.84 -18.55 8.09
C GLU A 47 -6.30 -17.16 7.65
N LEU A 48 -5.86 -16.70 6.48
CA LEU A 48 -6.26 -15.42 5.90
C LEU A 48 -6.93 -15.64 4.56
N THR A 49 -8.23 -15.36 4.50
CA THR A 49 -9.00 -15.26 3.26
C THR A 49 -9.25 -13.81 2.92
N VAL A 50 -8.65 -13.31 1.84
CA VAL A 50 -8.84 -11.94 1.36
C VAL A 50 -9.83 -11.96 0.19
N PRO A 51 -10.87 -11.10 0.17
CA PRO A 51 -11.81 -11.00 -0.96
C PRO A 51 -11.11 -10.71 -2.29
N TYR A 52 -11.69 -11.18 -3.40
CA TYR A 52 -11.10 -11.04 -4.74
C TYR A 52 -10.77 -9.58 -5.11
N GLU A 53 -11.69 -8.66 -4.86
CA GLU A 53 -11.48 -7.23 -5.15
C GLU A 53 -10.27 -6.65 -4.41
N LYS A 54 -10.07 -7.04 -3.14
CA LYS A 54 -8.91 -6.60 -2.34
C LYS A 54 -7.62 -7.22 -2.84
N ARG A 55 -7.69 -8.48 -3.28
CA ARG A 55 -6.59 -9.19 -3.91
C ARG A 55 -6.16 -8.53 -5.24
N LEU A 56 -7.10 -8.04 -6.05
CA LEU A 56 -6.81 -7.24 -7.24
C LEU A 56 -6.09 -5.92 -6.89
N LEU A 57 -6.53 -5.23 -5.83
CA LEU A 57 -5.84 -4.02 -5.36
C LEU A 57 -4.40 -4.32 -4.93
N PHE A 58 -4.15 -5.42 -4.22
CA PHE A 58 -2.79 -5.80 -3.82
C PHE A 58 -1.89 -6.07 -5.02
N MET A 59 -2.43 -6.70 -6.07
CA MET A 59 -1.72 -6.88 -7.34
C MET A 59 -1.38 -5.53 -7.97
N ALA A 60 -2.36 -4.62 -8.08
CA ALA A 60 -2.15 -3.31 -8.67
C ALA A 60 -1.08 -2.50 -7.92
N TYR A 61 -1.11 -2.48 -6.58
CA TYR A 61 -0.09 -1.80 -5.78
C TYR A 61 1.29 -2.45 -5.92
N SER A 62 1.36 -3.78 -5.97
CA SER A 62 2.63 -4.49 -6.17
C SER A 62 3.26 -4.15 -7.53
N LYS A 63 2.44 -4.03 -8.58
CA LYS A 63 2.87 -3.57 -9.90
C LYS A 63 3.34 -2.12 -9.86
N GLN A 64 2.58 -1.23 -9.21
CA GLN A 64 2.94 0.18 -9.08
C GLN A 64 4.30 0.36 -8.38
N ILE A 65 4.55 -0.40 -7.31
CA ILE A 65 5.83 -0.34 -6.58
C ILE A 65 6.99 -0.86 -7.45
N ARG A 66 6.75 -1.90 -8.26
CA ARG A 66 7.79 -2.54 -9.07
C ARG A 66 8.10 -1.81 -10.37
N HIS A 67 7.08 -1.28 -11.03
CA HIS A 67 7.17 -0.76 -12.40
C HIS A 67 6.87 0.74 -12.49
N GLY A 68 6.35 1.36 -11.42
CA GLY A 68 5.81 2.71 -11.48
C GLY A 68 4.43 2.72 -12.16
N PRO A 69 4.03 3.86 -12.77
CA PRO A 69 2.75 3.99 -13.46
C PRO A 69 2.49 2.87 -14.48
N TYR A 70 1.21 2.57 -14.71
CA TYR A 70 0.79 1.49 -15.61
C TYR A 70 1.44 1.59 -16.99
N ASN A 71 2.03 0.48 -17.43
CA ASN A 71 2.59 0.30 -18.76
C ASN A 71 2.16 -1.08 -19.30
N ALA A 72 1.49 -1.09 -20.45
CA ALA A 72 0.99 -2.32 -21.08
C ALA A 72 2.10 -3.31 -21.44
N ALA A 73 3.32 -2.84 -21.68
CA ALA A 73 4.46 -3.72 -21.97
C ALA A 73 4.93 -4.52 -20.73
N THR A 74 4.53 -4.12 -19.53
CA THR A 74 4.89 -4.75 -18.25
C THR A 74 3.69 -5.43 -17.58
N ASP A 75 2.61 -5.68 -18.33
CA ASP A 75 1.39 -6.27 -17.79
C ASP A 75 1.56 -7.81 -17.64
N ASP A 76 2.35 -8.21 -16.65
CA ASP A 76 2.51 -9.60 -16.24
C ASP A 76 1.47 -10.00 -15.16
N TYR A 77 1.25 -11.29 -14.97
CA TYR A 77 0.33 -11.78 -13.92
C TYR A 77 0.98 -11.78 -12.51
N GLY A 78 2.30 -11.58 -12.44
CA GLY A 78 3.06 -11.57 -11.18
C GLY A 78 2.86 -12.82 -10.31
N TRP A 79 3.11 -12.67 -9.00
CA TRP A 79 2.83 -13.73 -7.99
C TRP A 79 1.34 -13.78 -7.58
N PHE A 80 0.59 -12.73 -7.90
CA PHE A 80 -0.86 -12.66 -7.70
C PHE A 80 -1.57 -13.29 -8.90
N ASP A 81 -1.25 -14.55 -9.20
CA ASP A 81 -1.82 -15.24 -10.37
C ASP A 81 -3.29 -15.59 -10.13
N PHE A 82 -4.18 -14.66 -10.52
CA PHE A 82 -5.63 -14.79 -10.38
C PHE A 82 -6.33 -15.39 -11.62
N ILE A 83 -5.59 -15.73 -12.68
CA ILE A 83 -6.16 -16.09 -13.99
C ILE A 83 -6.85 -17.46 -14.01
N GLY A 84 -6.73 -18.25 -12.94
CA GLY A 84 -7.54 -19.46 -12.76
C GLY A 84 -8.99 -19.21 -12.32
N SER A 85 -9.30 -18.05 -11.71
CA SER A 85 -10.60 -17.80 -11.07
C SER A 85 -11.55 -16.87 -11.83
N ASP A 86 -11.09 -16.14 -12.84
CA ASP A 86 -11.89 -15.16 -13.59
C ASP A 86 -12.53 -15.75 -14.87
N ARG A 87 -12.23 -17.03 -15.19
CA ARG A 87 -12.61 -17.69 -16.45
C ARG A 87 -13.78 -18.68 -16.36
N THR A 88 -14.42 -18.83 -15.20
CA THR A 88 -15.58 -19.72 -14.99
C THR A 88 -16.72 -18.98 -14.32
#